data_AF-A0A956UPE6-F1
#
_entry.id   AF-A0A956UPE6-F1
#
_cell.length_a   1.000
_cell.length_b   1.000
_cell.length_c   1.000
_cell.angle_alpha   90.00
_cell.angle_beta   90.00
_cell.angle_gamma   90.00
#
_symmetry.space_group_name_H-M   'P 1'
#
loop_
_entity.id
_entity.type
_entity.pdbx_description
1 polymer ?
#
loop_
_entity_poly.entity_id
_entity_poly.type
_entity_poly.pdbx_seq_one_letter_code
_entity_poly.pdbx_strand_id
1 'polypeptide(L)'
;MLANCFAARFGWSLLGALVLLTTIPACGGSASSPARTPPTLTPTVAVTPSPTSTPSPTPDPLGPPPATATDAVQQLGPVLVDQPRGTCYAPLLANWGAVCKTGDIDADGIPDEAYLVPLLGGEGASRAPAVVVVRASGLAALVRFPPKEDADNSLLGKGIFSVLDRTGSGGAEITLLVTRCGASNCISSIEMQSWDGTSWRNAGPANVTFANPDLITVEGSGVDSTITVHAGAQGSVGAGPSRASTSVFELLEGVYQLVSQTPDAAKYLFHAVLDADALFDLGKFSGAAAAYAALVGDATLADWREEVAGRPGRPTLESYALFRIAVATAARGDDPTETIDAVITNAQDVLFVEGIQAFRRGFQAGGSVSQACIEATRYFSTPTASRLIDERFDYGYGNPRKKPTDLCPL
;
A
#
# COMPACT_ATOMS: atom_id res chain seq x y z
N MET A 1 13.15 38.47 -15.95
CA MET A 1 13.16 39.89 -15.52
C MET A 1 11.71 40.27 -15.28
N LEU A 2 11.19 40.72 -14.14
CA LEU A 2 11.63 41.12 -12.79
C LEU A 2 10.34 40.92 -11.94
N ALA A 3 10.36 40.14 -10.86
CA ALA A 3 10.54 40.61 -9.47
C ALA A 3 9.61 41.77 -9.04
N ASN A 4 8.75 41.52 -8.04
CA ASN A 4 8.49 42.36 -6.86
C ASN A 4 7.42 41.70 -5.98
N CYS A 5 7.76 41.23 -4.77
CA CYS A 5 7.90 41.98 -3.51
C CYS A 5 6.58 42.50 -2.93
N PHE A 6 6.05 41.79 -1.93
CA PHE A 6 5.26 42.41 -0.86
C PHE A 6 5.65 41.79 0.48
N ALA A 7 5.97 42.67 1.43
CA ALA A 7 6.39 42.38 2.79
C ALA A 7 5.46 43.13 3.77
N ALA A 8 5.05 42.46 4.85
CA ALA A 8 4.76 43.01 6.19
C ALA A 8 4.28 41.84 7.08
N ARG A 9 5.08 41.34 8.05
CA ARG A 9 5.27 41.82 9.44
C ARG A 9 4.02 41.66 10.34
N PHE A 10 4.06 40.75 11.32
CA PHE A 10 4.35 40.99 12.76
C PHE A 10 3.79 39.82 13.62
N GLY A 11 4.53 39.43 14.67
CA GLY A 11 3.97 38.63 15.77
C GLY A 11 4.95 37.64 16.41
N TRP A 12 5.95 38.15 17.14
CA TRP A 12 6.79 37.36 18.04
C TRP A 12 6.02 37.00 19.32
N SER A 13 6.19 35.77 19.82
CA SER A 13 5.95 35.43 21.22
C SER A 13 6.97 34.40 21.67
N LEU A 14 7.81 34.84 22.62
CA LEU A 14 8.77 34.07 23.39
C LEU A 14 8.07 33.16 24.41
N LEU A 15 8.53 31.92 24.52
CA LEU A 15 8.54 31.05 25.71
C LEU A 15 9.71 30.09 25.43
N GLY A 16 10.81 30.05 26.18
CA GLY A 16 10.93 30.06 27.63
C GLY A 16 11.57 28.73 28.02
N ALA A 17 12.84 28.53 27.67
CA ALA A 17 13.63 27.34 28.01
C ALA A 17 14.35 27.54 29.34
N LEU A 18 14.12 26.63 30.29
CA LEU A 18 14.91 26.48 31.50
C LEU A 18 15.02 24.98 31.82
N VAL A 19 16.15 24.35 31.48
CA VAL A 19 16.53 23.04 32.01
C VAL A 19 17.94 23.17 32.59
N LEU A 20 17.99 22.94 33.90
CA LEU A 20 19.15 23.04 34.76
C LEU A 20 20.07 21.81 34.57
N LEU A 21 21.37 22.07 34.48
CA LEU A 21 22.44 21.07 34.57
C LEU A 21 22.42 20.35 35.93
N THR A 22 22.72 19.05 35.95
CA THR A 22 23.47 18.42 37.04
C THR A 22 24.51 17.45 36.47
N THR A 23 25.77 17.72 36.79
CA THR A 23 26.94 16.86 36.57
C THR A 23 27.23 16.09 37.87
N ILE A 24 27.59 14.82 37.77
CA ILE A 24 28.20 14.05 38.87
C ILE A 24 29.50 13.43 38.34
N PRO A 25 30.66 13.68 38.98
CA PRO A 25 31.89 12.95 38.74
C PRO A 25 32.02 11.77 39.71
N ALA A 26 32.59 10.65 39.25
CA ALA A 26 33.10 9.62 40.14
C ALA A 26 34.43 9.07 39.62
N CYS A 27 35.48 9.36 40.37
CA CYS A 27 36.81 8.78 40.30
C CYS A 27 36.79 7.28 40.67
N GLY A 28 37.71 6.51 40.08
CA GLY A 28 38.03 5.16 40.53
C GLY A 28 39.21 4.59 39.77
N GLY A 29 40.43 4.86 40.27
CA GLY A 29 41.66 4.32 39.71
C GLY A 29 41.92 2.87 40.13
N SER A 30 42.77 2.18 39.37
CA SER A 30 43.64 1.12 39.87
C SER A 30 44.83 0.96 38.92
N ALA A 31 46.02 1.16 39.48
CA ALA A 31 47.31 0.91 38.87
C ALA A 31 47.99 -0.25 39.62
N SER A 32 48.67 -1.12 38.88
CA SER A 32 49.74 -2.07 39.27
C SER A 32 49.69 -3.24 38.28
N SER A 33 50.75 -3.89 37.80
CA SER A 33 52.20 -3.89 38.06
C SER A 33 52.85 -4.62 36.87
N PRO A 34 54.13 -4.37 36.51
CA PRO A 34 54.81 -5.12 35.46
C PRO A 34 55.28 -6.50 35.98
N ALA A 35 54.82 -7.58 35.35
CA ALA A 35 55.30 -8.93 35.63
C ALA A 35 56.54 -9.26 34.78
N ARG A 36 57.56 -9.73 35.49
CA ARG A 36 58.92 -10.06 35.05
C ARG A 36 58.93 -11.39 34.27
N THR A 37 59.69 -11.39 33.17
CA THR A 37 59.96 -12.53 32.28
C THR A 37 60.72 -13.66 32.97
N PRO A 38 60.31 -14.93 32.83
CA PRO A 38 61.13 -16.09 33.12
C PRO A 38 61.97 -16.52 31.90
N PRO A 39 63.15 -17.16 32.12
CA PRO A 39 64.04 -17.58 31.06
C PRO A 39 63.54 -18.82 30.29
N THR A 40 63.92 -18.79 29.02
CA THR A 40 63.84 -19.80 27.98
C THR A 40 64.27 -21.20 28.42
N LEU A 41 63.42 -22.19 28.17
CA LEU A 41 63.81 -23.59 28.01
C LEU A 41 63.68 -23.95 26.53
N THR A 42 64.76 -24.48 25.95
CA THR A 42 64.83 -24.98 24.57
C THR A 42 64.11 -26.33 24.49
N PRO A 43 62.99 -26.46 23.77
CA PRO A 43 62.41 -27.76 23.47
C PRO A 43 63.08 -28.38 22.24
N THR A 44 63.48 -29.63 22.41
CA THR A 44 63.99 -30.54 21.39
C THR A 44 63.05 -30.63 20.19
N VAL A 45 63.58 -30.43 19.00
CA VAL A 45 62.88 -30.54 17.71
C VAL A 45 62.46 -31.99 17.49
N ALA A 46 61.18 -32.29 17.70
CA ALA A 46 60.54 -33.44 17.07
C ALA A 46 60.16 -33.03 15.65
N VAL A 47 60.61 -33.79 14.66
CA VAL A 47 60.25 -33.59 13.25
C VAL A 47 58.79 -34.01 13.09
N THR A 48 57.88 -33.06 13.31
CA THR A 48 56.47 -33.19 12.95
C THR A 48 56.38 -33.21 11.42
N PRO A 49 55.70 -34.19 10.79
CA PRO A 49 55.46 -34.16 9.35
C PRO A 49 54.78 -32.83 9.00
N SER A 50 55.34 -32.11 8.02
CA SER A 50 54.76 -30.85 7.55
C SER A 50 53.28 -31.10 7.26
N PRO A 51 52.36 -30.31 7.83
CA PRO A 51 50.97 -30.36 7.40
C PRO A 51 50.98 -30.10 5.90
N THR A 52 50.45 -31.05 5.12
CA THR A 52 50.12 -30.82 3.73
C THR A 52 49.33 -29.52 3.70
N SER A 53 49.89 -28.48 3.10
CA SER A 53 49.22 -27.20 2.95
C SER A 53 47.94 -27.47 2.19
N THR A 54 46.80 -27.48 2.90
CA THR A 54 45.50 -27.47 2.27
C THR A 54 45.50 -26.27 1.32
N PRO A 55 45.19 -26.43 0.03
CA PRO A 55 45.15 -25.31 -0.89
C PRO A 55 44.27 -24.22 -0.27
N SER A 56 44.82 -23.00 -0.19
CA SER A 56 44.04 -21.84 0.22
C SER A 56 42.80 -21.81 -0.68
N PRO A 57 41.57 -21.76 -0.13
CA PRO A 57 40.38 -21.71 -0.96
C PRO A 57 40.54 -20.53 -1.93
N THR A 58 40.38 -20.81 -3.22
CA THR A 58 40.30 -19.76 -4.23
C THR A 58 39.25 -18.75 -3.73
N PRO A 59 39.57 -17.45 -3.66
CA PRO A 59 38.61 -16.45 -3.19
C PRO A 59 37.29 -16.63 -3.92
N ASP A 60 36.18 -16.62 -3.17
CA ASP A 60 34.85 -16.64 -3.80
C ASP A 60 34.78 -15.44 -4.75
N PRO A 61 34.68 -15.65 -6.08
CA PRO A 61 34.69 -14.56 -7.04
C PRO A 61 33.51 -13.62 -6.86
N LEU A 62 32.45 -14.06 -6.17
CA LEU A 62 31.25 -13.29 -5.94
C LEU A 62 31.37 -12.34 -4.74
N GLY A 63 32.15 -12.69 -3.71
CA GLY A 63 32.26 -11.89 -2.49
C GLY A 63 30.96 -11.84 -1.65
N PRO A 64 30.89 -10.96 -0.64
CA PRO A 64 29.67 -10.79 0.17
C PRO A 64 28.53 -10.18 -0.65
N PRO A 65 27.26 -10.38 -0.25
CA PRO A 65 26.13 -9.76 -0.94
C PRO A 65 26.27 -8.22 -0.99
N PRO A 66 25.78 -7.57 -2.05
CA PRO A 66 25.97 -6.15 -2.28
C PRO A 66 25.20 -5.31 -1.24
N ALA A 67 25.77 -4.17 -0.88
CA ALA A 67 25.11 -3.22 0.02
C ALA A 67 24.13 -2.32 -0.74
N THR A 68 24.44 -1.99 -2.00
CA THR A 68 23.62 -1.10 -2.84
C THR A 68 23.26 -1.73 -4.18
N ALA A 69 22.26 -1.16 -4.84
CA ALA A 69 21.92 -1.52 -6.22
C ALA A 69 23.07 -1.26 -7.21
N THR A 70 23.98 -0.33 -6.89
CA THR A 70 25.13 -0.01 -7.75
C THR A 70 26.22 -1.07 -7.57
N ASP A 71 26.48 -1.46 -6.31
CA ASP A 71 27.42 -2.54 -6.01
C ASP A 71 26.99 -3.85 -6.66
N ALA A 72 25.69 -4.15 -6.66
CA ALA A 72 25.16 -5.36 -7.30
C ALA A 72 25.54 -5.44 -8.79
N VAL A 73 25.35 -4.35 -9.55
CA VAL A 73 25.71 -4.31 -10.97
C VAL A 73 27.24 -4.41 -11.17
N GLN A 74 28.02 -3.71 -10.34
CA GLN A 74 29.48 -3.72 -10.44
C GLN A 74 30.10 -5.09 -10.12
N GLN A 75 29.57 -5.78 -9.11
CA GLN A 75 30.03 -7.12 -8.71
C GLN A 75 29.58 -8.19 -9.70
N LEU A 76 28.36 -8.11 -10.23
CA LEU A 76 27.82 -9.12 -11.15
C LEU A 76 28.37 -9.01 -12.57
N GLY A 77 28.72 -7.82 -13.06
CA GLY A 77 29.20 -7.62 -14.43
C GLY A 77 30.35 -8.57 -14.83
N PRO A 78 31.48 -8.57 -14.09
CA PRO A 78 32.62 -9.45 -14.39
C PRO A 78 32.32 -10.93 -14.19
N VAL A 79 31.41 -11.28 -13.28
CA VAL A 79 31.09 -12.68 -12.97
C VAL A 79 30.19 -13.27 -14.06
N LEU A 80 29.20 -12.51 -14.52
CA LEU A 80 28.21 -12.98 -15.47
C LEU A 80 28.72 -12.99 -16.91
N VAL A 81 29.70 -12.15 -17.28
CA VAL A 81 30.18 -12.06 -18.67
C VAL A 81 30.64 -13.42 -19.23
N ASP A 82 31.29 -14.23 -18.40
CA ASP A 82 31.83 -15.55 -18.77
C ASP A 82 30.81 -16.68 -18.59
N GLN A 83 29.62 -16.41 -18.03
CA GLN A 83 28.60 -17.43 -17.84
C GLN A 83 27.80 -17.67 -19.13
N PRO A 84 27.46 -18.94 -19.42
CA PRO A 84 26.52 -19.27 -20.48
C PRO A 84 25.20 -18.51 -20.32
N ARG A 85 24.63 -18.09 -21.46
CA ARG A 85 23.30 -17.45 -21.50
C ARG A 85 22.19 -18.45 -21.22
N GLY A 86 21.03 -17.95 -20.81
CA GLY A 86 19.85 -18.72 -20.43
C GLY A 86 20.01 -19.57 -19.18
N THR A 87 21.07 -19.37 -18.40
CA THR A 87 21.38 -20.21 -17.24
C THR A 87 21.60 -19.37 -15.98
N CYS A 88 20.83 -19.68 -14.94
CA CYS A 88 20.98 -19.04 -13.65
C CYS A 88 22.31 -19.40 -12.98
N TYR A 89 23.11 -18.40 -12.62
CA TYR A 89 24.42 -18.60 -11.99
C TYR A 89 24.31 -19.13 -10.55
N ALA A 90 24.50 -20.44 -10.38
CA ALA A 90 24.22 -21.16 -9.13
C ALA A 90 24.87 -20.55 -7.86
N PRO A 91 26.12 -20.05 -7.86
CA PRO A 91 26.72 -19.42 -6.68
C PRO A 91 25.95 -18.19 -6.19
N LEU A 92 25.32 -17.43 -7.09
CA LEU A 92 24.50 -16.29 -6.72
C LEU A 92 23.23 -16.71 -5.96
N LEU A 93 22.62 -17.81 -6.40
CA LEU A 93 21.43 -18.39 -5.76
C LEU A 93 21.80 -18.96 -4.38
N ALA A 94 22.94 -19.65 -4.28
CA ALA A 94 23.37 -20.32 -3.05
C ALA A 94 23.96 -19.36 -2.01
N ASN A 95 24.82 -18.42 -2.41
CA ASN A 95 25.59 -17.59 -1.49
C ASN A 95 24.87 -16.29 -1.13
N TRP A 96 24.14 -15.69 -2.07
CA TRP A 96 23.40 -14.45 -1.82
C TRP A 96 21.91 -14.68 -1.60
N GLY A 97 21.38 -15.88 -1.87
CA GLY A 97 19.95 -16.15 -1.76
C GLY A 97 19.11 -15.42 -2.82
N ALA A 98 19.74 -15.06 -3.95
CA ALA A 98 19.07 -14.42 -5.07
C ALA A 98 18.06 -15.36 -5.73
N VAL A 99 17.03 -14.77 -6.35
CA VAL A 99 16.09 -15.50 -7.21
C VAL A 99 16.42 -15.17 -8.65
N CYS A 100 16.54 -16.20 -9.49
CA CYS A 100 16.79 -16.04 -10.91
C CYS A 100 15.61 -16.53 -11.73
N LYS A 101 15.33 -15.80 -12.81
CA LYS A 101 14.34 -16.14 -13.84
C LYS A 101 14.98 -15.93 -15.20
N THR A 102 14.57 -16.74 -16.17
CA THR A 102 15.05 -16.68 -17.54
C THR A 102 13.88 -16.54 -18.51
N GLY A 103 14.14 -15.90 -19.64
CA GLY A 103 13.18 -15.69 -20.72
C GLY A 103 13.80 -14.78 -21.78
N ASP A 104 13.25 -14.76 -22.98
CA ASP A 104 13.72 -13.91 -24.08
C ASP A 104 13.17 -12.49 -23.89
N ILE A 105 13.92 -11.60 -23.24
CA ILE A 105 13.42 -10.29 -22.77
C ILE A 105 13.43 -9.28 -23.91
N ASP A 106 14.38 -9.37 -24.83
CA ASP A 106 14.53 -8.45 -25.97
C ASP A 106 14.03 -9.02 -27.31
N ALA A 107 13.40 -10.20 -27.29
CA ALA A 107 12.75 -10.87 -28.41
C ALA A 107 13.73 -11.25 -29.54
N ASP A 108 14.99 -11.54 -29.21
CA ASP A 108 16.03 -11.96 -30.16
C ASP A 108 16.13 -13.48 -30.33
N GLY A 109 15.32 -14.25 -29.60
CA GLY A 109 15.31 -15.71 -29.59
C GLY A 109 16.35 -16.36 -28.67
N ILE A 110 17.15 -15.57 -27.95
CA ILE A 110 18.15 -16.03 -26.99
C ILE A 110 17.60 -15.79 -25.57
N PRO A 111 17.59 -16.81 -24.70
CA PRO A 111 17.15 -16.61 -23.33
C PRO A 111 18.09 -15.70 -22.55
N ASP A 112 17.50 -14.70 -21.90
CA ASP A 112 18.14 -13.76 -20.99
C ASP A 112 17.94 -14.17 -19.53
N GLU A 113 18.60 -13.43 -18.63
CA GLU A 113 18.48 -13.64 -17.19
C GLU A 113 18.11 -12.37 -16.44
N ALA A 114 17.20 -12.50 -15.49
CA ALA A 114 16.95 -11.49 -14.47
C ALA A 114 17.15 -12.09 -13.07
N TYR A 115 17.84 -11.35 -12.22
CA TYR A 115 18.18 -11.74 -10.86
C TYR A 115 17.58 -10.75 -9.86
N LEU A 116 16.69 -11.21 -8.99
CA LEU A 116 16.30 -10.47 -7.79
C LEU A 116 17.37 -10.68 -6.73
N VAL A 117 18.20 -9.66 -6.54
CA VAL A 117 19.38 -9.67 -5.68
C VAL A 117 19.06 -8.98 -4.35
N PRO A 118 19.12 -9.70 -3.21
CA PRO A 118 18.97 -9.11 -1.89
C PRO A 118 20.10 -8.12 -1.60
N LEU A 119 19.79 -7.00 -0.94
CA LEU A 119 20.77 -6.01 -0.53
C LEU A 119 20.98 -6.05 0.99
N LEU A 120 22.24 -5.95 1.44
CA LEU A 120 22.58 -5.88 2.88
C LEU A 120 22.32 -4.50 3.49
N GLY A 121 22.30 -3.49 2.64
CA GLY A 121 21.96 -2.12 2.98
C GLY A 121 20.81 -1.66 2.10
N GLY A 122 20.16 -0.59 2.53
CA GLY A 122 19.20 0.13 1.73
C GLY A 122 19.28 1.60 2.12
N GLU A 123 19.54 2.50 1.16
CA GLU A 123 19.02 3.87 1.30
C GLU A 123 17.49 3.88 1.16
N GLY A 124 16.94 2.82 0.55
CA GLY A 124 15.51 2.57 0.42
C GLY A 124 14.85 2.21 1.74
N ALA A 125 13.58 2.55 1.85
CA ALA A 125 12.78 2.29 3.04
C ALA A 125 12.06 0.93 3.02
N SER A 126 12.53 -0.02 2.22
CA SER A 126 11.95 -1.38 2.16
C SER A 126 12.39 -2.21 3.37
N ARG A 127 11.51 -3.10 3.86
CA ARG A 127 11.85 -4.07 4.93
C ARG A 127 12.68 -5.25 4.41
N ALA A 128 12.68 -5.48 3.10
CA ALA A 128 13.42 -6.53 2.44
C ALA A 128 13.99 -5.99 1.13
N PRO A 129 14.97 -5.06 1.19
CA PRO A 129 15.47 -4.35 0.01
C PRO A 129 16.15 -5.32 -0.96
N ALA A 130 15.89 -5.10 -2.24
CA ALA A 130 16.54 -5.78 -3.34
C ALA A 130 16.68 -4.87 -4.56
N VAL A 131 17.36 -5.39 -5.56
CA VAL A 131 17.37 -4.89 -6.92
C VAL A 131 17.20 -6.06 -7.89
N VAL A 132 16.47 -5.85 -8.98
CA VAL A 132 16.49 -6.76 -10.12
C VAL A 132 17.63 -6.34 -11.04
N VAL A 133 18.56 -7.25 -11.34
CA VAL A 133 19.64 -7.06 -12.33
C VAL A 133 19.37 -7.94 -13.54
N VAL A 134 19.42 -7.33 -14.72
CA VAL A 134 19.06 -7.98 -16.00
C VAL A 134 20.29 -8.06 -16.88
N ARG A 135 20.51 -9.24 -17.44
CA ARG A 135 21.51 -9.49 -18.48
C ARG A 135 20.75 -9.95 -19.73
N ALA A 136 20.63 -9.07 -20.72
CA ALA A 136 20.02 -9.40 -22.01
C ALA A 136 21.05 -9.44 -23.15
N SER A 137 20.86 -10.23 -24.21
CA SER A 137 21.83 -10.40 -25.31
C SER A 137 21.97 -9.16 -26.18
N GLY A 138 20.87 -8.47 -26.47
CA GLY A 138 20.84 -7.22 -27.23
C GLY A 138 21.30 -5.99 -26.44
N LEU A 139 21.60 -6.12 -25.14
CA LEU A 139 22.01 -5.01 -24.29
C LEU A 139 23.51 -5.01 -24.03
N ALA A 140 24.14 -3.84 -24.22
CA ALA A 140 25.58 -3.65 -24.04
C ALA A 140 26.04 -3.71 -22.57
N ALA A 141 25.13 -3.50 -21.62
CA ALA A 141 25.42 -3.48 -20.19
C ALA A 141 24.26 -4.09 -19.39
N LEU A 142 24.56 -4.52 -18.16
CA LEU A 142 23.54 -4.93 -17.21
C LEU A 142 22.58 -3.76 -16.92
N VAL A 143 21.28 -4.05 -16.89
CA VAL A 143 20.23 -3.09 -16.50
C VAL A 143 19.73 -3.43 -15.11
N ARG A 144 19.15 -2.45 -14.40
CA ARG A 144 18.60 -2.67 -13.07
C ARG A 144 17.23 -2.05 -12.85
N PHE A 145 16.40 -2.70 -12.03
CA PHE A 145 15.05 -2.24 -11.65
C PHE A 145 14.73 -2.50 -10.16
N PRO A 146 13.96 -1.62 -9.51
CA PRO A 146 13.76 -0.24 -9.91
C PRO A 146 15.10 0.53 -9.83
N PRO A 147 15.20 1.79 -10.30
CA PRO A 147 16.44 2.56 -10.22
C PRO A 147 16.96 2.78 -8.79
N LYS A 148 16.05 2.69 -7.80
CA LYS A 148 16.29 2.73 -6.36
C LYS A 148 16.17 1.32 -5.76
N GLU A 149 16.63 1.15 -4.53
CA GLU A 149 16.71 -0.12 -3.79
C GLU A 149 15.36 -0.57 -3.20
N ASP A 150 14.30 -0.41 -4.00
CA ASP A 150 12.92 -0.58 -3.55
C ASP A 150 12.30 -1.91 -4.04
N ALA A 151 13.04 -2.77 -4.78
CA ALA A 151 12.51 -4.10 -5.11
C ALA A 151 12.29 -4.89 -3.82
N ASP A 152 11.24 -5.71 -3.79
CA ASP A 152 10.83 -6.44 -2.60
C ASP A 152 11.36 -7.89 -2.64
N ASN A 153 12.20 -8.25 -1.67
CA ASN A 153 12.76 -9.59 -1.51
C ASN A 153 12.04 -10.45 -0.45
N SER A 154 10.89 -10.00 0.04
CA SER A 154 10.02 -10.81 0.90
C SER A 154 9.46 -12.02 0.14
N LEU A 155 8.74 -12.89 0.85
CA LEU A 155 8.07 -14.03 0.23
C LEU A 155 7.10 -13.60 -0.89
N LEU A 156 6.40 -12.47 -0.71
CA LEU A 156 5.47 -11.94 -1.69
C LEU A 156 6.21 -11.43 -2.94
N GLY A 157 7.25 -10.61 -2.74
CA GLY A 157 8.07 -10.08 -3.83
C GLY A 157 8.78 -11.17 -4.64
N LYS A 158 9.31 -12.20 -3.97
CA LYS A 158 9.86 -13.40 -4.63
C LYS A 158 8.81 -14.20 -5.39
N GLY A 159 7.57 -14.26 -4.88
CA GLY A 159 6.47 -15.00 -5.48
C GLY A 159 5.99 -14.41 -6.81
N ILE A 160 5.97 -13.08 -6.91
CA ILE A 160 5.57 -12.37 -8.14
C ILE A 160 6.73 -12.17 -9.13
N PHE A 161 7.99 -12.18 -8.64
CA PHE A 161 9.15 -11.99 -9.49
C PHE A 161 9.18 -13.01 -10.65
N SER A 162 9.02 -12.52 -11.87
CA SER A 162 8.90 -13.36 -13.07
C SER A 162 9.47 -12.67 -14.31
N VAL A 163 9.87 -13.50 -15.28
CA VAL A 163 10.29 -13.10 -16.63
C VAL A 163 9.46 -13.92 -17.60
N LEU A 164 8.38 -13.34 -18.12
CA LEU A 164 7.40 -14.03 -18.97
C LEU A 164 6.74 -13.01 -19.91
N ASP A 165 6.38 -13.41 -21.12
CA ASP A 165 5.54 -12.58 -22.01
C ASP A 165 4.13 -12.49 -21.44
N ARG A 166 3.80 -11.32 -20.88
CA ARG A 166 2.52 -10.96 -20.25
C ARG A 166 1.75 -9.92 -21.06
N THR A 167 2.33 -9.44 -22.16
CA THR A 167 1.71 -8.41 -23.01
C THR A 167 1.36 -8.92 -24.40
N GLY A 168 1.91 -10.06 -24.81
CA GLY A 168 1.78 -10.64 -26.14
C GLY A 168 2.69 -9.96 -27.16
N SER A 169 3.72 -9.25 -26.69
CA SER A 169 4.64 -8.50 -27.53
C SER A 169 5.70 -9.39 -28.19
N GLY A 170 5.82 -10.65 -27.74
CA GLY A 170 6.84 -11.60 -28.17
C GLY A 170 8.10 -11.57 -27.30
N GLY A 171 8.36 -10.46 -26.59
CA GLY A 171 9.41 -10.35 -25.57
C GLY A 171 8.84 -10.60 -24.17
N ALA A 172 9.67 -11.13 -23.28
CA ALA A 172 9.29 -11.40 -21.90
C ALA A 172 9.36 -10.14 -21.05
N GLU A 173 8.29 -9.84 -20.30
CA GLU A 173 8.31 -8.79 -19.29
C GLU A 173 8.94 -9.23 -17.98
N ILE A 174 9.67 -8.31 -17.35
CA ILE A 174 10.17 -8.47 -15.98
C ILE A 174 9.12 -7.92 -15.02
N THR A 175 8.43 -8.80 -14.30
CA THR A 175 7.48 -8.40 -13.26
C THR A 175 8.18 -8.41 -11.90
N LEU A 176 8.05 -7.33 -11.14
CA LEU A 176 8.58 -7.20 -9.78
C LEU A 176 7.62 -6.43 -8.87
N LEU A 177 7.70 -6.72 -7.57
CA LEU A 177 7.08 -5.90 -6.55
C LEU A 177 8.07 -4.85 -6.09
N VAL A 178 7.60 -3.60 -6.00
CA VAL A 178 8.34 -2.47 -5.45
C VAL A 178 7.66 -2.06 -4.16
N THR A 179 8.38 -2.03 -3.05
CA THR A 179 7.84 -1.68 -1.73
C THR A 179 8.63 -0.54 -1.11
N ARG A 180 7.93 0.50 -0.67
CA ARG A 180 8.47 1.67 0.01
C ARG A 180 7.77 1.87 1.34
N CYS A 181 8.51 1.93 2.43
CA CYS A 181 7.94 2.22 3.74
C CYS A 181 8.21 3.67 4.19
N GLY A 182 7.25 4.26 4.88
CA GLY A 182 7.47 5.40 5.75
C GLY A 182 7.78 4.94 7.17
N ALA A 183 7.65 5.87 8.12
CA ALA A 183 7.82 5.58 9.54
C ALA A 183 6.81 4.56 10.09
N SER A 184 5.60 4.50 9.51
CA SER A 184 4.48 3.74 10.08
C SER A 184 3.74 2.84 9.09
N ASN A 185 3.99 2.95 7.79
CA ASN A 185 3.26 2.23 6.75
C ASN A 185 4.16 1.85 5.58
N CYS A 186 3.83 0.77 4.88
CA CYS A 186 4.46 0.40 3.62
C CYS A 186 3.42 0.48 2.51
N ILE A 187 3.83 1.05 1.37
CA ILE A 187 3.09 1.01 0.13
C ILE A 187 3.87 0.18 -0.88
N SER A 188 3.16 -0.64 -1.64
CA SER A 188 3.73 -1.47 -2.69
C SER A 188 3.12 -1.12 -4.04
N SER A 189 3.86 -1.32 -5.11
CA SER A 189 3.39 -1.20 -6.49
C SER A 189 3.97 -2.34 -7.32
N ILE A 190 3.24 -2.77 -8.34
CA ILE A 190 3.72 -3.78 -9.28
C ILE A 190 4.34 -3.03 -10.46
N GLU A 191 5.60 -3.30 -10.74
CA GLU A 191 6.25 -2.87 -11.97
C GLU A 191 6.40 -4.06 -12.91
N MET A 192 6.07 -3.85 -14.18
CA MET A 192 6.23 -4.84 -15.25
C MET A 192 6.99 -4.18 -16.39
N GLN A 193 8.30 -4.43 -16.44
CA GLN A 193 9.20 -3.77 -17.38
C GLN A 193 9.22 -4.56 -18.70
N SER A 194 8.80 -3.89 -19.78
CA SER A 194 8.80 -4.40 -21.16
C SER A 194 9.82 -3.63 -21.99
N TRP A 195 10.53 -4.32 -22.88
CA TRP A 195 11.50 -3.72 -23.80
C TRP A 195 10.88 -3.52 -25.18
N ASP A 196 10.84 -2.29 -25.68
CA ASP A 196 10.24 -1.97 -27.00
C ASP A 196 11.24 -2.01 -28.17
N GLY A 197 12.44 -2.54 -27.94
CA GLY A 197 13.56 -2.49 -28.89
C GLY A 197 14.46 -1.26 -28.71
N THR A 198 13.99 -0.22 -28.02
CA THR A 198 14.73 1.04 -27.83
C THR A 198 14.79 1.52 -26.39
N SER A 199 13.74 1.26 -25.61
CA SER A 199 13.56 1.76 -24.26
C SER A 199 12.72 0.80 -23.43
N TRP A 200 12.92 0.86 -22.11
CA TRP A 200 12.09 0.16 -21.15
C TRP A 200 10.82 0.95 -20.85
N ARG A 201 9.69 0.25 -20.80
CA ARG A 201 8.39 0.80 -20.41
C ARG A 201 7.75 -0.04 -19.33
N ASN A 202 7.08 0.61 -18.38
CA ASN A 202 6.25 -0.09 -17.42
C ASN A 202 4.88 -0.39 -18.04
N ALA A 203 4.61 -1.66 -18.34
CA ALA A 203 3.32 -2.15 -18.78
C ALA A 203 2.37 -2.48 -17.61
N GLY A 204 2.87 -2.51 -16.36
CA GLY A 204 2.10 -2.90 -15.19
C GLY A 204 1.07 -1.84 -14.76
N PRO A 205 0.34 -2.07 -13.63
CA PRO A 205 -0.64 -1.13 -13.09
C PRO A 205 -0.02 0.22 -12.71
N ALA A 206 0.04 1.13 -13.69
CA ALA A 206 0.73 2.41 -13.54
C ALA A 206 0.02 3.31 -12.51
N ASN A 207 0.80 3.94 -11.63
CA ASN A 207 0.33 4.86 -10.58
C ASN A 207 -0.63 4.23 -9.55
N VAL A 208 -0.73 2.90 -9.49
CA VAL A 208 -1.50 2.20 -8.47
C VAL A 208 -0.56 1.75 -7.36
N THR A 209 -0.94 2.05 -6.12
CA THR A 209 -0.22 1.60 -4.94
C THR A 209 -1.14 0.85 -3.99
N PHE A 210 -0.59 -0.12 -3.30
CA PHE A 210 -1.28 -1.06 -2.44
C PHE A 210 -0.73 -0.90 -1.03
N ALA A 211 -1.59 -0.63 -0.06
CA ALA A 211 -1.21 -0.66 1.34
C ALA A 211 -1.27 -2.11 1.84
N ASN A 212 -0.17 -2.61 2.42
CA ASN A 212 -0.08 -3.93 3.04
C ASN A 212 -0.66 -5.07 2.16
N PRO A 213 -0.15 -5.31 0.95
CA PRO A 213 -0.60 -6.45 0.16
C PRO A 213 -0.22 -7.76 0.87
N ASP A 214 -1.13 -8.72 0.87
CA ASP A 214 -0.93 -10.06 1.44
C ASP A 214 -1.05 -11.17 0.39
N LEU A 215 -1.72 -10.89 -0.74
CA LEU A 215 -1.76 -11.76 -1.91
C LEU A 215 -1.58 -10.95 -3.19
N ILE A 216 -0.67 -11.41 -4.04
CA ILE A 216 -0.52 -10.92 -5.42
C ILE A 216 -0.32 -12.14 -6.31
N THR A 217 -1.10 -12.21 -7.39
CA THR A 217 -0.99 -13.26 -8.41
C THR A 217 -0.94 -12.63 -9.78
N VAL A 218 -0.18 -13.25 -10.68
CA VAL A 218 -0.10 -12.88 -12.09
C VAL A 218 -0.26 -14.15 -12.90
N GLU A 219 -1.44 -14.36 -13.43
CA GLU A 219 -1.87 -15.58 -14.11
C GLU A 219 -2.00 -15.34 -15.62
N GLY A 220 -1.99 -16.43 -16.41
CA GLY A 220 -2.08 -16.33 -17.88
C GLY A 220 -0.77 -15.90 -18.55
N SER A 221 -0.83 -15.65 -19.86
CA SER A 221 0.29 -15.22 -20.69
C SER A 221 -0.23 -14.39 -21.85
N GLY A 222 0.63 -13.54 -22.41
CA GLY A 222 0.24 -12.64 -23.48
C GLY A 222 -0.94 -11.74 -23.09
N VAL A 223 -1.84 -11.47 -24.04
CA VAL A 223 -2.99 -10.58 -23.84
C VAL A 223 -4.04 -11.09 -22.83
N ASP A 224 -4.02 -12.39 -22.51
CA ASP A 224 -4.95 -13.01 -21.55
C ASP A 224 -4.42 -12.98 -20.11
N SER A 225 -3.25 -12.36 -19.88
CA SER A 225 -2.66 -12.30 -18.55
C SER A 225 -3.43 -11.32 -17.64
N THR A 226 -3.58 -11.72 -16.38
CA THR A 226 -4.37 -11.00 -15.37
C THR A 226 -3.56 -10.83 -14.10
N ILE A 227 -3.64 -9.66 -13.47
CA ILE A 227 -3.03 -9.40 -12.16
C ILE A 227 -4.15 -9.30 -11.13
N THR A 228 -4.09 -10.11 -10.08
CA THR A 228 -4.99 -10.00 -8.94
C THR A 228 -4.22 -9.63 -7.68
N VAL A 229 -4.67 -8.60 -7.00
CA VAL A 229 -4.05 -8.06 -5.77
C VAL A 229 -5.09 -8.01 -4.65
N HIS A 230 -4.81 -8.66 -3.53
CA HIS A 230 -5.52 -8.43 -2.28
C HIS A 230 -4.67 -7.54 -1.37
N ALA A 231 -5.23 -6.40 -0.97
CA ALA A 231 -4.53 -5.38 -0.19
C ALA A 231 -5.51 -4.36 0.42
N GLY A 232 -5.00 -3.41 1.20
CA GLY A 232 -5.72 -2.20 1.60
C GLY A 232 -6.07 -2.11 3.09
N ALA A 233 -5.97 -3.21 3.84
CA ALA A 233 -6.14 -3.18 5.28
C ALA A 233 -5.01 -2.38 5.95
N GLN A 234 -5.37 -1.35 6.70
CA GLN A 234 -4.46 -0.50 7.46
C GLN A 234 -4.52 -0.86 8.95
N GLY A 235 -3.37 -1.15 9.56
CA GLY A 235 -3.27 -1.52 10.97
C GLY A 235 -3.24 -0.35 11.96
N SER A 236 -3.53 0.88 11.53
CA SER A 236 -3.47 2.07 12.39
C SER A 236 -4.85 2.43 12.93
N VAL A 237 -4.98 2.54 14.25
CA VAL A 237 -6.22 3.01 14.91
C VAL A 237 -6.65 4.38 14.37
N GLY A 238 -5.71 5.28 14.09
CA GLY A 238 -6.01 6.62 13.56
C GLY A 238 -6.51 6.61 12.11
N ALA A 239 -6.24 5.56 11.35
CA ALA A 239 -6.76 5.41 9.99
C ALA A 239 -8.26 5.11 9.99
N GLY A 240 -8.75 4.47 11.06
CA GLY A 240 -10.13 4.05 11.17
C GLY A 240 -10.37 2.56 10.97
N PRO A 241 -11.65 2.15 10.83
CA PRO A 241 -11.96 0.81 10.33
C PRO A 241 -11.42 0.73 8.90
N SER A 242 -10.57 -0.25 8.64
CA SER A 242 -10.05 -0.52 7.30
C SER A 242 -10.53 -1.89 6.84
N ARG A 243 -10.64 -2.04 5.52
CA ARG A 243 -11.11 -3.25 4.84
C ARG A 243 -10.21 -3.48 3.64
N ALA A 244 -9.68 -4.69 3.52
CA ALA A 244 -8.95 -5.04 2.31
C ALA A 244 -9.93 -5.22 1.14
N SER A 245 -9.37 -5.23 -0.05
CA SER A 245 -10.10 -5.45 -1.30
C SER A 245 -9.25 -6.28 -2.24
N THR A 246 -9.91 -7.11 -3.04
CA THR A 246 -9.33 -7.76 -4.21
C THR A 246 -9.53 -6.87 -5.43
N SER A 247 -8.41 -6.40 -6.00
CA SER A 247 -8.37 -5.66 -7.26
C SER A 247 -7.88 -6.58 -8.38
N VAL A 248 -8.56 -6.54 -9.52
CA VAL A 248 -8.22 -7.29 -10.73
C VAL A 248 -7.84 -6.30 -11.83
N PHE A 249 -6.70 -6.55 -12.46
CA PHE A 249 -6.18 -5.76 -13.57
C PHE A 249 -6.02 -6.62 -14.81
N GLU A 250 -6.45 -6.09 -15.95
CA GLU A 250 -6.32 -6.72 -17.27
C GLU A 250 -5.52 -5.81 -18.19
N LEU A 251 -4.89 -6.41 -19.20
CA LEU A 251 -4.13 -5.66 -20.20
C LEU A 251 -5.09 -4.94 -21.16
N LEU A 252 -5.15 -3.61 -21.07
CA LEU A 252 -5.94 -2.76 -21.94
C LEU A 252 -5.03 -1.70 -22.58
N GLU A 253 -4.99 -1.69 -23.91
CA GLU A 253 -4.17 -0.72 -24.68
C GLU A 253 -2.67 -0.80 -24.35
N GLY A 254 -2.18 -2.01 -24.05
CA GLY A 254 -0.76 -2.27 -23.76
C GLY A 254 -0.32 -1.94 -22.32
N VAL A 255 -1.25 -1.58 -21.43
CA VAL A 255 -1.00 -1.39 -20.00
C VAL A 255 -2.04 -2.08 -19.14
N TYR A 256 -1.66 -2.57 -17.96
CA TYR A 256 -2.59 -3.16 -17.02
C TYR A 256 -3.45 -2.08 -16.36
N GLN A 257 -4.77 -2.20 -16.50
CA GLN A 257 -5.74 -1.26 -15.95
C GLN A 257 -6.71 -1.97 -15.01
N LEU A 258 -7.17 -1.27 -13.98
CA LEU A 258 -8.12 -1.81 -13.02
C LEU A 258 -9.47 -2.05 -13.70
N VAL A 259 -9.92 -3.30 -13.74
CA VAL A 259 -11.23 -3.67 -14.32
C VAL A 259 -12.27 -4.02 -13.25
N SER A 260 -11.81 -4.44 -12.07
CA SER A 260 -12.70 -4.76 -10.95
C SER A 260 -12.00 -4.54 -9.61
N GLN A 261 -12.76 -4.08 -8.62
CA GLN A 261 -12.34 -4.03 -7.23
C GLN A 261 -13.48 -4.50 -6.35
N THR A 262 -13.23 -5.52 -5.54
CA THR A 262 -14.21 -6.12 -4.63
C THR A 262 -13.67 -6.03 -3.20
N PRO A 263 -14.30 -5.22 -2.32
CA PRO A 263 -13.97 -5.22 -0.90
C PRO A 263 -14.24 -6.58 -0.26
N ASP A 264 -13.49 -6.91 0.80
CA ASP A 264 -13.71 -8.10 1.65
C ASP A 264 -15.11 -8.17 2.26
N ALA A 265 -15.48 -9.16 3.07
CA ALA A 265 -16.75 -9.06 3.81
C ALA A 265 -16.75 -7.86 4.79
N ALA A 266 -17.89 -7.19 4.95
CA ALA A 266 -18.03 -6.11 5.92
C ALA A 266 -17.95 -6.65 7.35
N LYS A 267 -16.88 -6.29 8.08
CA LYS A 267 -16.76 -6.53 9.53
C LYS A 267 -17.52 -5.50 10.38
N TYR A 268 -17.46 -4.24 9.99
CA TYR A 268 -18.01 -3.11 10.74
C TYR A 268 -19.26 -2.56 10.05
N LEU A 269 -20.22 -2.06 10.83
CA LEU A 269 -21.42 -1.40 10.31
C LEU A 269 -21.08 -0.28 9.33
N PHE A 270 -20.00 0.46 9.63
CA PHE A 270 -19.48 1.50 8.75
C PHE A 270 -19.12 0.97 7.35
N HIS A 271 -18.48 -0.20 7.24
CA HIS A 271 -18.15 -0.79 5.94
C HIS A 271 -19.40 -1.09 5.11
N ALA A 272 -20.44 -1.64 5.75
CA ALA A 272 -21.68 -1.99 5.08
C ALA A 272 -22.49 -0.74 4.66
N VAL A 273 -22.37 0.36 5.42
CA VAL A 273 -22.88 1.68 4.99
C VAL A 273 -22.18 2.15 3.72
N LEU A 274 -20.85 2.03 3.61
CA LEU A 274 -20.12 2.40 2.40
C LEU A 274 -20.53 1.56 1.18
N ASP A 275 -20.78 0.26 1.38
CA ASP A 275 -21.28 -0.61 0.30
C ASP A 275 -22.66 -0.16 -0.19
N ALA A 276 -23.56 0.20 0.73
CA ALA A 276 -24.89 0.73 0.40
C ALA A 276 -24.82 2.11 -0.28
N ASP A 277 -23.88 2.98 0.15
CA ASP A 277 -23.59 4.26 -0.49
C ASP A 277 -23.13 4.06 -1.94
N ALA A 278 -22.21 3.12 -2.19
CA ALA A 278 -21.72 2.83 -3.53
C ALA A 278 -22.86 2.38 -4.48
N LEU A 279 -23.82 1.59 -3.99
CA LEU A 279 -25.03 1.25 -4.76
C LEU A 279 -25.88 2.48 -5.05
N PHE A 280 -26.04 3.37 -4.09
CA PHE A 280 -26.81 4.60 -4.27
C PHE A 280 -26.16 5.52 -5.31
N ASP A 281 -24.84 5.71 -5.25
CA ASP A 281 -24.09 6.59 -6.15
C ASP A 281 -24.12 6.07 -7.61
N LEU A 282 -24.26 4.76 -7.79
CA LEU A 282 -24.49 4.13 -9.10
C LEU A 282 -25.95 4.23 -9.59
N GLY A 283 -26.83 4.92 -8.86
CA GLY A 283 -28.26 5.04 -9.17
C GLY A 283 -29.06 3.75 -8.95
N LYS A 284 -28.47 2.72 -8.31
CA LYS A 284 -29.13 1.43 -8.03
C LYS A 284 -30.02 1.54 -6.78
N PHE A 285 -30.97 2.47 -6.79
CA PHE A 285 -31.76 2.86 -5.60
C PHE A 285 -32.54 1.71 -4.94
N SER A 286 -33.00 0.72 -5.72
CA SER A 286 -33.65 -0.48 -5.15
C SER A 286 -32.66 -1.34 -4.35
N GLY A 287 -31.48 -1.58 -4.92
CA GLY A 287 -30.41 -2.32 -4.24
C GLY A 287 -29.86 -1.55 -3.04
N ALA A 288 -29.67 -0.24 -3.18
CA ALA A 288 -29.20 0.62 -2.10
C ALA A 288 -30.16 0.61 -0.89
N ALA A 289 -31.47 0.81 -1.11
CA ALA A 289 -32.44 0.78 -0.03
C ALA A 289 -32.50 -0.58 0.68
N ALA A 290 -32.43 -1.69 -0.07
CA ALA A 290 -32.37 -3.03 0.51
C ALA A 290 -31.09 -3.22 1.34
N ALA A 291 -29.94 -2.75 0.83
CA ALA A 291 -28.68 -2.80 1.55
C ALA A 291 -28.73 -1.99 2.86
N TYR A 292 -29.22 -0.74 2.84
CA TYR A 292 -29.40 0.06 4.06
C TYR A 292 -30.38 -0.58 5.05
N ALA A 293 -31.49 -1.15 4.57
CA ALA A 293 -32.48 -1.80 5.42
C ALA A 293 -31.88 -3.00 6.18
N ALA A 294 -31.01 -3.77 5.53
CA ALA A 294 -30.31 -4.89 6.15
C ALA A 294 -29.36 -4.47 7.28
N LEU A 295 -28.94 -3.19 7.33
CA LEU A 295 -28.04 -2.67 8.37
C LEU A 295 -28.75 -2.38 9.70
N VAL A 296 -30.04 -2.05 9.63
CA VAL A 296 -30.79 -1.55 10.79
C VAL A 296 -31.04 -2.70 11.76
N GLY A 297 -30.40 -2.66 12.93
CA GLY A 297 -30.51 -3.71 13.94
C GLY A 297 -29.64 -4.94 13.67
N ASP A 298 -28.75 -4.91 12.67
CA ASP A 298 -27.81 -6.01 12.43
C ASP A 298 -26.72 -6.04 13.51
N ALA A 299 -26.84 -7.02 14.40
CA ALA A 299 -25.91 -7.25 15.50
C ALA A 299 -24.65 -8.03 15.08
N THR A 300 -24.58 -8.55 13.85
CA THR A 300 -23.40 -9.27 13.34
C THR A 300 -22.29 -8.33 12.90
N LEU A 301 -22.65 -7.10 12.51
CA LEU A 301 -21.72 -6.03 12.17
C LEU A 301 -21.24 -5.32 13.44
N ALA A 302 -19.94 -5.22 13.65
CA ALA A 302 -19.38 -4.53 14.81
C ALA A 302 -19.52 -3.00 14.70
N ASP A 303 -19.56 -2.32 15.86
CA ASP A 303 -19.45 -0.86 15.93
C ASP A 303 -18.00 -0.46 16.25
N TRP A 304 -17.28 -0.01 15.23
CA TRP A 304 -15.87 0.35 15.37
C TRP A 304 -15.64 1.46 16.40
N ARG A 305 -16.54 2.46 16.49
CA ARG A 305 -16.36 3.58 17.43
C ARG A 305 -16.58 3.13 18.87
N GLU A 306 -17.51 2.19 19.07
CA GLU A 306 -17.70 1.57 20.38
C GLU A 306 -16.46 0.76 20.78
N GLU A 307 -15.96 -0.11 19.89
CA GLU A 307 -14.78 -0.93 20.15
C GLU A 307 -13.52 -0.12 20.46
N VAL A 308 -13.28 0.97 19.71
CA VAL A 308 -12.02 1.71 19.76
C VAL A 308 -12.07 2.93 20.68
N ALA A 309 -13.20 3.63 20.73
CA ALA A 309 -13.34 4.91 21.43
C ALA A 309 -14.37 4.88 22.58
N GLY A 310 -15.04 3.74 22.83
CA GLY A 310 -16.08 3.62 23.85
C GLY A 310 -17.26 4.58 23.64
N ARG A 311 -17.51 4.96 22.38
CA ARG A 311 -18.59 5.88 22.00
C ARG A 311 -19.39 5.23 20.87
N PRO A 312 -20.70 4.99 21.03
CA PRO A 312 -21.46 4.23 20.05
C PRO A 312 -21.66 5.05 18.76
N GLY A 313 -21.22 4.50 17.63
CA GLY A 313 -21.45 5.03 16.28
C GLY A 313 -22.72 4.47 15.63
N ARG A 314 -23.21 3.32 16.09
CA ARG A 314 -24.38 2.61 15.56
C ARG A 314 -25.65 3.46 15.50
N PRO A 315 -26.07 4.18 16.56
CA PRO A 315 -27.28 5.00 16.50
C PRO A 315 -27.27 6.00 15.33
N THR A 316 -26.10 6.59 15.04
CA THR A 316 -25.91 7.50 13.91
C THR A 316 -25.96 6.77 12.57
N LEU A 317 -25.24 5.65 12.41
CA LEU A 317 -25.19 4.92 11.15
C LEU A 317 -26.54 4.28 10.78
N GLU A 318 -27.28 3.76 11.75
CA GLU A 318 -28.63 3.22 11.53
C GLU A 318 -29.63 4.34 11.19
N SER A 319 -29.53 5.49 11.86
CA SER A 319 -30.35 6.67 11.52
C SER A 319 -30.04 7.21 10.12
N TYR A 320 -28.77 7.20 9.73
CA TYR A 320 -28.34 7.52 8.37
C TYR A 320 -28.91 6.54 7.36
N ALA A 321 -28.84 5.23 7.64
CA ALA A 321 -29.39 4.19 6.77
C ALA A 321 -30.90 4.38 6.57
N LEU A 322 -31.67 4.61 7.65
CA LEU A 322 -33.10 4.93 7.57
C LEU A 322 -33.35 6.17 6.69
N PHE A 323 -32.58 7.25 6.89
CA PHE A 323 -32.70 8.45 6.07
C PHE A 323 -32.46 8.13 4.58
N ARG A 324 -31.42 7.35 4.26
CA ARG A 324 -31.07 6.99 2.88
C ARG A 324 -32.08 6.04 2.23
N ILE A 325 -32.77 5.18 2.99
CA ILE A 325 -33.90 4.39 2.50
C ILE A 325 -35.00 5.31 1.99
N ALA A 326 -35.34 6.37 2.73
CA ALA A 326 -36.38 7.32 2.31
C ALA A 326 -35.98 8.10 1.06
N VAL A 327 -34.72 8.58 0.99
CA VAL A 327 -34.21 9.26 -0.21
C VAL A 327 -34.22 8.32 -1.43
N ALA A 328 -33.74 7.08 -1.28
CA ALA A 328 -33.71 6.09 -2.36
C ALA A 328 -35.12 5.69 -2.83
N THR A 329 -36.10 5.66 -1.91
CA THR A 329 -37.51 5.40 -2.22
C THR A 329 -38.12 6.55 -3.04
N ALA A 330 -37.85 7.80 -2.68
CA ALA A 330 -38.26 8.94 -3.50
C ALA A 330 -37.56 8.95 -4.88
N ALA A 331 -36.27 8.59 -4.92
CA ALA A 331 -35.45 8.64 -6.13
C ALA A 331 -35.87 7.66 -7.24
N ARG A 332 -36.44 6.51 -6.86
CA ARG A 332 -37.05 5.56 -7.81
C ARG A 332 -38.46 5.96 -8.27
N GLY A 333 -39.03 7.03 -7.72
CA GLY A 333 -40.37 7.52 -8.03
C GLY A 333 -41.49 6.95 -7.15
N ASP A 334 -41.16 6.19 -6.10
CA ASP A 334 -42.15 5.67 -5.14
C ASP A 334 -42.49 6.75 -4.09
N ASP A 335 -43.64 6.61 -3.42
CA ASP A 335 -44.03 7.49 -2.31
C ASP A 335 -43.15 7.21 -1.06
N PRO A 336 -42.31 8.17 -0.61
CA PRO A 336 -41.43 7.96 0.52
C PRO A 336 -42.12 8.14 1.88
N THR A 337 -43.42 8.42 1.94
CA THR A 337 -44.12 8.81 3.19
C THR A 337 -43.89 7.83 4.34
N GLU A 338 -44.09 6.53 4.12
CA GLU A 338 -43.88 5.49 5.15
C GLU A 338 -42.42 5.43 5.59
N THR A 339 -41.48 5.47 4.64
CA THR A 339 -40.04 5.47 4.97
C THR A 339 -39.61 6.72 5.71
N ILE A 340 -40.23 7.88 5.44
CA ILE A 340 -39.98 9.10 6.23
C ILE A 340 -40.53 8.96 7.65
N ASP A 341 -41.74 8.43 7.81
CA ASP A 341 -42.31 8.19 9.15
C ASP A 341 -41.46 7.20 9.95
N ALA A 342 -40.90 6.19 9.29
CA ALA A 342 -39.97 5.25 9.91
C ALA A 342 -38.70 5.97 10.42
N VAL A 343 -38.14 6.93 9.68
CA VAL A 343 -37.01 7.74 10.17
C VAL A 343 -37.43 8.56 11.39
N ILE A 344 -38.56 9.26 11.33
CA ILE A 344 -39.04 10.10 12.45
C ILE A 344 -39.26 9.27 13.72
N THR A 345 -39.75 8.04 13.57
CA THR A 345 -40.11 7.17 14.71
C THR A 345 -38.92 6.41 15.27
N ASN A 346 -38.04 5.91 14.40
CA ASN A 346 -37.04 4.91 14.76
C ASN A 346 -35.59 5.43 14.73
N ALA A 347 -35.31 6.57 14.09
CA ALA A 347 -33.97 7.14 14.12
C ALA A 347 -33.61 7.58 15.55
N GLN A 348 -32.41 7.23 15.96
CA GLN A 348 -31.86 7.51 17.29
C GLN A 348 -30.97 8.76 17.30
N ASP A 349 -30.59 9.26 16.12
CA ASP A 349 -29.79 10.48 15.96
C ASP A 349 -30.65 11.63 15.43
N VAL A 350 -30.78 12.68 16.25
CA VAL A 350 -31.61 13.87 15.97
C VAL A 350 -31.24 14.57 14.67
N LEU A 351 -29.96 14.48 14.25
CA LEU A 351 -29.49 15.04 12.98
C LEU A 351 -30.32 14.53 11.80
N PHE A 352 -30.65 13.23 11.80
CA PHE A 352 -31.41 12.62 10.70
C PHE A 352 -32.92 12.77 10.89
N VAL A 353 -33.42 12.89 12.12
CA VAL A 353 -34.83 13.22 12.38
C VAL A 353 -35.16 14.63 11.84
N GLU A 354 -34.33 15.62 12.13
CA GLU A 354 -34.53 16.98 11.62
C GLU A 354 -34.28 17.07 10.10
N GLY A 355 -33.24 16.36 9.63
CA GLY A 355 -32.93 16.26 8.20
C GLY A 355 -34.07 15.67 7.38
N ILE A 356 -34.71 14.59 7.85
CA ILE A 356 -35.84 14.00 7.12
C ILE A 356 -37.10 14.86 7.18
N GLN A 357 -37.31 15.64 8.25
CA GLN A 357 -38.41 16.60 8.29
C GLN A 357 -38.20 17.73 7.27
N ALA A 358 -36.96 18.18 7.07
CA ALA A 358 -36.63 19.11 6.00
C ALA A 358 -36.86 18.49 4.61
N PHE A 359 -36.41 17.25 4.41
CA PHE A 359 -36.69 16.47 3.20
C PHE A 359 -38.19 16.39 2.90
N ARG A 360 -39.01 15.99 3.89
CA ARG A 360 -40.47 15.92 3.78
C ARG A 360 -41.08 17.23 3.31
N ARG A 361 -40.68 18.36 3.92
CA ARG A 361 -41.18 19.70 3.53
C ARG A 361 -40.86 20.01 2.06
N GLY A 362 -39.63 19.75 1.63
CA GLY A 362 -39.23 19.97 0.24
C GLY A 362 -39.98 19.06 -0.74
N PHE A 363 -40.19 17.80 -0.38
CA PHE A 363 -40.95 16.84 -1.18
C PHE A 363 -42.41 17.27 -1.34
N GLN A 364 -43.07 17.68 -0.25
CA GLN A 364 -44.48 18.12 -0.27
C GLN A 364 -44.68 19.45 -1.01
N ALA A 365 -43.75 20.40 -0.89
CA ALA A 365 -43.86 21.71 -1.55
C ALA A 365 -43.49 21.64 -3.03
N GLY A 366 -42.47 20.86 -3.39
CA GLY A 366 -41.90 20.83 -4.73
C GLY A 366 -42.27 19.60 -5.58
N GLY A 367 -42.90 18.58 -4.99
CA GLY A 367 -43.34 17.36 -5.68
C GLY A 367 -42.22 16.52 -6.29
N SER A 368 -40.97 16.70 -5.87
CA SER A 368 -39.82 15.98 -6.42
C SER A 368 -38.74 15.70 -5.38
N VAL A 369 -37.98 14.61 -5.60
CA VAL A 369 -36.83 14.23 -4.77
C VAL A 369 -35.74 15.30 -4.74
N SER A 370 -35.53 16.01 -5.85
CA SER A 370 -34.51 17.08 -5.92
C SER A 370 -34.86 18.26 -5.00
N GLN A 371 -36.12 18.71 -4.99
CA GLN A 371 -36.55 19.75 -4.04
C GLN A 371 -36.48 19.28 -2.59
N ALA A 372 -36.79 18.01 -2.34
CA ALA A 372 -36.62 17.39 -1.03
C ALA A 372 -35.14 17.39 -0.58
N CYS A 373 -34.22 17.01 -1.46
CA CYS A 373 -32.78 17.04 -1.17
C CYS A 373 -32.26 18.46 -0.98
N ILE A 374 -32.69 19.45 -1.76
CA ILE A 374 -32.31 20.86 -1.56
C ILE A 374 -32.65 21.34 -0.15
N GLU A 375 -33.87 21.04 0.34
CA GLU A 375 -34.29 21.42 1.70
C GLU A 375 -33.51 20.67 2.78
N ALA A 376 -33.28 19.36 2.60
CA ALA A 376 -32.47 18.56 3.52
C ALA A 376 -31.02 19.08 3.60
N THR A 377 -30.37 19.31 2.46
CA THR A 377 -29.02 19.86 2.38
C THR A 377 -28.93 21.25 2.98
N ARG A 378 -29.96 22.09 2.87
CA ARG A 378 -29.99 23.40 3.54
C ARG A 378 -29.94 23.24 5.06
N TYR A 379 -30.70 22.30 5.62
CA TYR A 379 -30.63 21.98 7.05
C TYR A 379 -29.24 21.46 7.44
N PHE A 380 -28.72 20.49 6.70
CA PHE A 380 -27.40 19.89 6.97
C PHE A 380 -26.25 20.91 6.85
N SER A 381 -26.43 21.96 6.05
CA SER A 381 -25.45 23.03 5.88
C SER A 381 -25.51 24.11 6.96
N THR A 382 -26.43 24.01 7.93
CA THR A 382 -26.40 24.91 9.10
C THR A 382 -25.12 24.68 9.91
N PRO A 383 -24.56 25.72 10.58
CA PRO A 383 -23.30 25.57 11.33
C PRO A 383 -23.32 24.50 12.42
N THR A 384 -24.49 24.21 12.99
CA THR A 384 -24.66 23.16 13.99
C THR A 384 -24.69 21.78 13.33
N ALA A 385 -25.54 21.59 12.31
CA ALA A 385 -25.67 20.30 11.64
C ALA A 385 -24.37 19.90 10.91
N SER A 386 -23.70 20.84 10.23
CA SER A 386 -22.44 20.56 9.54
C SER A 386 -21.34 20.10 10.49
N ARG A 387 -21.25 20.71 11.68
CA ARG A 387 -20.28 20.29 12.70
C ARG A 387 -20.58 18.89 13.23
N LEU A 388 -21.86 18.58 13.43
CA LEU A 388 -22.28 17.23 13.82
C LEU A 388 -21.94 16.22 12.73
N ILE A 389 -22.16 16.53 11.45
CA ILE A 389 -21.78 15.65 10.33
C ILE A 389 -20.27 15.36 10.37
N ASP A 390 -19.44 16.40 10.52
CA ASP A 390 -17.99 16.23 10.62
C ASP A 390 -17.61 15.31 11.78
N GLU A 391 -18.20 15.48 12.96
CA GLU A 391 -17.93 14.64 14.14
C GLU A 391 -18.47 13.21 14.02
N ARG A 392 -19.65 13.06 13.41
CA ARG A 392 -20.37 11.78 13.31
C ARG A 392 -19.75 10.86 12.27
N PHE A 393 -19.21 11.42 11.19
CA PHE A 393 -18.57 10.69 10.11
C PHE A 393 -17.04 10.76 10.12
N ASP A 394 -16.41 11.27 11.19
CA ASP A 394 -14.96 11.12 11.39
C ASP A 394 -14.64 9.71 11.91
N TYR A 395 -14.46 8.78 10.98
CA TYR A 395 -14.00 7.42 11.26
C TYR A 395 -12.49 7.28 11.09
N GLY A 396 -11.71 8.36 11.01
CA GLY A 396 -10.26 8.33 10.83
C GLY A 396 -9.78 8.71 9.42
N TYR A 397 -8.48 8.98 9.28
CA TYR A 397 -7.93 9.59 8.05
C TYR A 397 -7.93 8.67 6.82
N GLY A 398 -8.10 7.35 7.02
CA GLY A 398 -8.15 6.35 5.95
C GLY A 398 -9.54 6.14 5.37
N ASN A 399 -10.56 6.86 5.88
CA ASN A 399 -11.95 6.67 5.52
C ASN A 399 -12.57 7.95 4.91
N PRO A 400 -13.56 7.80 4.03
CA PRO A 400 -14.25 8.95 3.45
C PRO A 400 -15.00 9.73 4.53
N ARG A 401 -14.89 11.05 4.47
CA ARG A 401 -15.68 11.97 5.30
C ARG A 401 -16.93 12.39 4.53
N LYS A 402 -18.07 12.51 5.22
CA LYS A 402 -19.30 13.04 4.65
C LYS A 402 -19.37 14.54 4.79
N LYS A 403 -19.91 15.20 3.77
CA LYS A 403 -20.31 16.61 3.77
C LYS A 403 -21.83 16.70 3.73
N PRO A 404 -22.42 17.87 4.06
CA PRO A 404 -23.86 18.10 3.94
C PRO A 404 -24.46 17.73 2.58
N THR A 405 -23.71 17.94 1.49
CA THR A 405 -24.10 17.61 0.12
C THR A 405 -24.17 16.11 -0.16
N ASP A 406 -23.43 15.30 0.60
CA ASP A 406 -23.29 13.86 0.33
C ASP A 406 -24.46 13.06 0.94
N LEU A 407 -25.19 13.66 1.88
CA LEU A 407 -26.32 13.00 2.55
C LEU A 407 -27.54 12.88 1.62
N CYS A 408 -27.80 13.88 0.77
CA CYS A 408 -28.89 13.90 -0.21
C CYS A 408 -28.41 14.50 -1.55
N PRO A 409 -27.71 13.71 -2.40
CA PRO A 409 -26.99 14.24 -3.57
C PRO A 409 -27.83 14.34 -4.86
N LEU A 410 -29.17 14.34 -4.77
CA LEU A 410 -30.10 14.25 -5.92
C LEU A 410 -30.76 15.58 -6.30
#